data_AF-A0AAE8FA08-F1
#
_entry.id   AF-A0AAE8FA08-F1
#
_cell.length_a   1.000
_cell.length_b   1.000
_cell.length_c   1.000
_cell.angle_alpha   90.00
_cell.angle_beta   90.00
_cell.angle_gamma   90.00
#
_symmetry.space_group_name_H-M   'P 1'
#
loop_
_entity.id
_entity.type
_entity.pdbx_description
1 polymer ?
#
loop_
_entity_poly.entity_id
_entity_poly.type
_entity_poly.pdbx_seq_one_letter_code
_entity_poly.pdbx_strand_id
1 'polypeptide(L)'
;MPAVRQLLEQRPTLLDDLGGLTQHHLHLARRHRPKQLDQDVVFVEASVRMSSGGDDDALWVDYRPQAWQPYVRNLQLHVLDSDHHSMLSSRHSATLSTLLHTAASEAARAVQAVEHAGHRAVASDGETEYA
;
A
#
# COMPACT_ATOMS: atom_id res chain seq x y z
N MET A 1 0.07 -10.38 -32.78
CA MET A 1 -0.89 -9.66 -31.90
C MET A 1 -2.19 -9.33 -32.66
N PRO A 2 -3.06 -10.30 -32.97
CA PRO A 2 -4.32 -10.03 -33.70
C PRO A 2 -5.32 -9.26 -32.84
N ALA A 3 -5.44 -9.60 -31.56
CA ALA A 3 -6.39 -9.00 -30.63
C ALA A 3 -6.12 -7.50 -30.36
N VAL A 4 -4.84 -7.11 -30.25
CA VAL A 4 -4.47 -5.68 -30.07
C VAL A 4 -4.83 -4.88 -31.31
N ARG A 5 -4.56 -5.41 -32.51
CA ARG A 5 -4.93 -4.75 -33.76
C ARG A 5 -6.44 -4.58 -33.88
N GLN A 6 -7.20 -5.63 -33.61
CA GLN A 6 -8.67 -5.58 -33.65
C GLN A 6 -9.26 -4.62 -32.61
N LEU A 7 -8.63 -4.52 -31.43
CA LEU A 7 -9.01 -3.56 -30.40
C LEU A 7 -8.74 -2.11 -30.83
N LEU A 8 -7.62 -1.85 -31.50
CA LEU A 8 -7.28 -0.53 -32.04
C LEU A 8 -8.15 -0.15 -33.25
N GLU A 9 -8.59 -1.12 -34.05
CA GLU A 9 -9.59 -0.90 -35.11
C GLU A 9 -10.95 -0.50 -34.52
N GLN A 10 -11.34 -1.10 -33.38
CA GLN A 10 -12.58 -0.76 -32.68
C GLN A 10 -12.48 0.53 -31.86
N ARG A 11 -11.28 0.88 -31.37
CA ARG A 11 -10.99 2.10 -30.61
C ARG A 11 -9.68 2.72 -31.08
N PRO A 12 -9.72 3.55 -32.14
CA PRO A 12 -8.52 4.15 -32.71
C PRO A 12 -7.75 5.04 -31.73
N THR A 13 -8.46 5.70 -30.80
CA THR A 13 -7.86 6.61 -29.80
C THR A 13 -7.31 5.89 -28.57
N LEU A 14 -7.46 4.57 -28.46
CA LEU A 14 -7.19 3.85 -27.20
C LEU A 14 -5.77 4.09 -26.66
N LEU A 15 -4.76 4.12 -27.54
CA LEU A 15 -3.37 4.35 -27.10
C LEU A 15 -3.18 5.78 -26.61
N ASP A 16 -3.79 6.76 -27.28
CA ASP A 16 -3.72 8.17 -26.88
C ASP A 16 -4.48 8.40 -25.57
N ASP A 17 -5.64 7.76 -25.40
CA ASP A 17 -6.45 7.81 -24.19
C ASP A 17 -5.69 7.19 -22.99
N LEU A 18 -5.05 6.03 -23.19
CA LEU A 18 -4.22 5.39 -22.17
C LEU A 18 -2.97 6.22 -21.84
N GLY A 19 -2.35 6.84 -22.85
CA GLY A 19 -1.22 7.74 -22.68
C GLY A 19 -1.61 8.96 -21.84
N GLY A 20 -2.72 9.62 -22.21
CA GLY A 20 -3.26 10.78 -21.49
C GLY A 20 -3.62 10.44 -20.05
N LEU A 21 -4.27 9.31 -19.80
CA LEU A 21 -4.62 8.86 -18.45
C LEU A 21 -3.38 8.56 -17.60
N THR A 22 -2.37 7.92 -18.18
CA THR A 22 -1.11 7.61 -17.49
C THR A 22 -0.39 8.89 -17.10
N GLN A 23 -0.23 9.83 -18.05
CA GLN A 23 0.41 11.12 -17.79
C GLN A 23 -0.33 11.94 -16.73
N HIS A 24 -1.67 11.93 -16.76
CA HIS A 24 -2.49 12.61 -15.77
C HIS A 24 -2.23 12.06 -14.36
N HIS A 25 -2.24 10.73 -14.17
CA HIS A 25 -1.97 10.12 -12.86
C HIS A 25 -0.54 10.38 -12.36
N LEU A 26 0.45 10.32 -13.26
CA LEU A 26 1.83 10.68 -12.91
C LEU A 26 1.95 12.14 -12.48
N HIS A 27 1.24 13.04 -13.15
CA HIS A 27 1.20 14.45 -12.78
C HIS A 27 0.60 14.65 -11.37
N LEU A 28 -0.50 13.96 -11.06
CA LEU A 28 -1.11 14.00 -9.73
C LEU A 28 -0.16 13.45 -8.65
N ALA A 29 0.45 12.28 -8.91
CA ALA A 29 1.38 11.65 -7.98
C ALA A 29 2.57 12.56 -7.65
N ARG A 30 3.15 13.23 -8.66
CA ARG A 30 4.30 14.13 -8.48
C ARG A 30 4.00 15.37 -7.64
N ARG A 31 2.76 15.86 -7.67
CA ARG A 31 2.33 17.05 -6.91
C ARG A 31 1.78 16.71 -5.54
N HIS A 32 1.50 15.43 -5.30
CA HIS A 32 1.02 14.98 -4.00
C HIS A 32 2.09 15.21 -2.92
N ARG A 33 1.63 15.72 -1.78
CA ARG A 33 2.43 15.88 -0.56
C ARG A 33 1.72 15.09 0.53
N PRO A 34 2.15 13.85 0.80
CA PRO A 34 1.48 13.02 1.78
C PRO A 34 1.59 13.67 3.16
N LYS A 35 0.48 13.69 3.88
CA LYS A 35 0.46 14.02 5.30
C LYS A 35 0.87 12.78 6.10
N GLN A 36 1.35 12.99 7.32
CA GLN A 36 1.52 11.87 8.24
C GLN A 36 0.18 11.16 8.46
N LEU A 37 0.23 9.84 8.38
CA LEU A 37 -0.82 8.90 8.70
C LEU A 37 -0.44 8.29 10.05
N ASP A 38 -1.28 8.50 11.07
CA ASP A 38 -1.15 7.77 12.34
C ASP A 38 -1.74 6.35 12.19
N GLN A 39 -1.18 5.58 11.27
CA GLN A 39 -1.64 4.24 10.91
C GLN A 39 -0.44 3.29 10.78
N ASP A 40 -0.68 2.04 11.13
CA ASP A 40 0.23 0.94 10.85
C ASP A 40 0.03 0.51 9.39
N VAL A 41 1.13 0.38 8.65
CA VAL A 41 1.10 0.08 7.22
C VAL A 41 1.85 -1.21 6.93
N VAL A 42 1.22 -2.08 6.14
CA VAL A 42 1.86 -3.25 5.54
C VAL A 42 2.37 -2.87 4.15
N PHE A 43 3.67 -2.96 3.95
CA PHE A 43 4.33 -2.73 2.67
C PHE A 43 4.85 -4.06 2.12
N VAL A 44 4.43 -4.41 0.91
CA VAL A 44 4.92 -5.60 0.19
C VAL A 44 5.83 -5.14 -0.95
N GLU A 45 7.13 -5.37 -0.81
CA GLU A 45 8.13 -5.09 -1.83
C GLU A 45 8.20 -6.23 -2.84
N ALA A 46 8.04 -5.91 -4.12
CA ALA A 46 8.40 -6.83 -5.21
C ALA A 46 9.93 -6.87 -5.35
N SER A 47 10.54 -8.03 -5.11
CA SER A 47 11.99 -8.19 -5.20
C SER A 47 12.54 -8.12 -6.62
N VAL A 48 11.71 -8.43 -7.62
CA VAL A 48 12.12 -8.39 -9.03
C VAL A 48 11.89 -6.98 -9.56
N ARG A 49 12.99 -6.23 -9.69
CA ARG A 49 12.98 -4.91 -10.33
C ARG A 49 12.85 -5.10 -11.84
N MET A 50 11.83 -4.49 -12.43
CA MET A 50 11.78 -4.39 -13.88
C MET A 50 12.83 -3.37 -14.32
N SER A 51 13.86 -3.82 -15.04
CA SER A 51 14.73 -2.92 -15.79
C SER A 51 13.95 -2.44 -17.03
N SER A 52 13.12 -1.42 -16.87
CA SER A 52 12.71 -0.62 -18.02
C SER A 52 13.98 0.04 -18.55
N GLY A 53 14.50 -0.45 -19.69
CA GLY A 53 15.82 -0.12 -20.22
C GLY A 53 16.07 1.36 -20.49
N GLY A 54 16.46 2.07 -19.44
CA GLY A 54 16.89 3.46 -19.44
C GLY A 54 17.45 3.78 -18.07
N ASP A 55 18.76 3.55 -17.89
CA ASP A 55 19.47 3.75 -16.62
C ASP A 55 19.44 5.23 -16.13
N ASP A 56 18.86 6.15 -16.90
CA ASP A 56 18.66 7.57 -16.54
C ASP A 56 17.25 7.92 -16.00
N ASP A 57 16.24 7.05 -16.15
CA ASP A 57 14.86 7.30 -15.62
C ASP A 57 14.68 6.86 -14.15
N ALA A 58 15.68 6.19 -13.57
CA ALA A 58 15.67 5.68 -12.21
C ALA A 58 15.76 6.77 -11.11
N LEU A 59 15.93 8.05 -11.47
CA LEU A 59 16.02 9.17 -10.52
C LEU A 59 14.67 9.67 -10.00
N TRP A 60 13.55 9.28 -10.63
CA TRP A 60 12.24 9.88 -10.37
C TRP A 60 11.37 9.10 -9.38
N VAL A 61 11.74 7.85 -9.06
CA VAL A 61 10.95 6.96 -8.20
C VAL A 61 11.85 6.40 -7.10
N ASP A 62 11.65 6.85 -5.86
CA ASP A 62 12.30 6.25 -4.69
C ASP A 62 11.60 4.93 -4.36
N TYR A 63 12.23 3.84 -4.76
CA TYR A 63 11.73 2.49 -4.57
C TYR A 63 11.96 1.92 -3.16
N ARG A 64 12.64 2.66 -2.28
CA ARG A 64 12.96 2.20 -0.93
C ARG A 64 11.69 2.22 -0.07
N PRO A 65 11.28 1.09 0.52
CA PRO A 65 10.15 1.08 1.45
C PRO A 65 10.33 2.07 2.61
N GLN A 66 11.58 2.34 3.02
CA GLN A 66 11.91 3.25 4.12
C GLN A 66 11.51 4.70 3.84
N ALA A 67 11.31 5.11 2.57
CA ALA A 67 10.82 6.43 2.22
C ALA A 67 9.42 6.72 2.81
N TRP A 68 8.67 5.68 3.19
CA TRP A 68 7.36 5.80 3.83
C TRP A 68 7.42 6.03 5.34
N GLN A 69 8.55 5.72 6.00
CA GLN A 69 8.68 5.81 7.47
C GLN A 69 8.28 7.17 8.06
N PRO A 70 8.65 8.33 7.45
CA PRO A 70 8.24 9.62 8.01
C PRO A 70 6.72 9.85 8.02
N TYR A 71 5.96 9.09 7.22
CA TYR A 71 4.54 9.30 6.99
C TYR A 71 3.64 8.29 7.69
N VAL A 72 4.17 7.28 8.38
CA VAL A 72 3.37 6.20 8.99
C VAL A 72 3.75 6.02 10.46
N ARG A 73 2.86 5.46 11.28
CA ARG A 73 3.17 5.13 12.69
C ARG A 73 4.12 3.95 12.76
N ASN A 74 3.77 2.86 12.08
CA ASN A 74 4.60 1.66 11.96
C ASN A 74 4.60 1.16 10.51
N LEU A 75 5.73 0.63 10.07
CA LEU A 75 5.90 0.06 8.74
C LEU A 75 6.30 -1.42 8.85
N GLN A 76 5.38 -2.32 8.52
CA GLN A 76 5.65 -3.75 8.39
C GLN A 76 6.10 -4.04 6.95
N LEU A 77 7.36 -4.45 6.78
CA LEU A 77 7.93 -4.74 5.46
C LEU A 77 7.93 -6.24 5.19
N HIS A 78 7.35 -6.63 4.06
CA HIS A 78 7.43 -7.98 3.51
C HIS A 78 8.03 -7.93 2.11
N VAL A 79 8.84 -8.93 1.77
CA VAL A 79 9.39 -9.07 0.43
C VAL A 79 8.70 -10.24 -0.26
N LEU A 80 8.25 -10.03 -1.49
CA LEU A 80 7.61 -11.03 -2.32
C LEU A 80 8.45 -11.23 -3.59
N ASP A 81 8.73 -12.49 -3.92
CA ASP A 81 9.40 -12.88 -5.16
C ASP A 81 8.48 -12.69 -6.37
N SER A 82 8.41 -11.45 -6.84
CA SER A 82 7.52 -11.01 -7.91
C SER A 82 8.02 -9.69 -8.50
N ASP A 83 7.62 -9.41 -9.74
CA ASP A 83 7.65 -8.07 -10.30
C ASP A 83 6.37 -7.29 -9.96
N HIS A 84 6.36 -5.98 -10.17
CA HIS A 84 5.20 -5.14 -9.84
C HIS A 84 3.93 -5.50 -10.64
N HIS A 85 4.06 -5.97 -11.88
CA HIS A 85 2.92 -6.30 -12.74
C HIS A 85 2.27 -7.63 -12.32
N SER A 86 3.09 -8.58 -11.89
CA SER A 86 2.67 -9.94 -11.53
C SER A 86 2.26 -10.08 -10.07
N MET A 87 2.57 -9.09 -9.21
CA MET A 87 2.35 -9.16 -7.76
C MET A 87 0.91 -9.52 -7.37
N LEU A 88 -0.09 -8.99 -8.08
CA LEU A 88 -1.50 -9.23 -7.79
C LEU A 88 -2.09 -10.45 -8.51
N SER A 89 -1.25 -11.26 -9.17
CA SER A 89 -1.70 -12.47 -9.85
C SER A 89 -2.16 -13.56 -8.87
N SER A 90 -2.91 -14.53 -9.41
CA SER A 90 -3.39 -15.69 -8.63
C SER A 90 -2.27 -16.42 -7.90
N ARG A 91 -1.05 -16.46 -8.47
CA ARG A 91 0.14 -17.07 -7.87
C ARG A 91 0.45 -16.55 -6.46
N HIS A 92 0.23 -15.26 -6.21
CA HIS A 92 0.60 -14.60 -4.94
C HIS A 92 -0.61 -14.26 -4.07
N SER A 93 -1.83 -14.42 -4.58
CA SER A 93 -3.08 -14.05 -3.90
C SER A 93 -3.23 -14.65 -2.50
N ALA A 94 -2.88 -15.93 -2.31
CA ALA A 94 -2.98 -16.59 -1.02
C ALA A 94 -1.99 -15.99 0.00
N THR A 95 -0.75 -15.72 -0.41
CA THR A 95 0.26 -15.08 0.44
C THR A 95 -0.19 -13.68 0.85
N LEU A 96 -0.63 -12.86 -0.12
CA LEU A 96 -1.11 -11.50 0.15
C LEU A 96 -2.33 -11.50 1.06
N SER A 97 -3.27 -12.44 0.87
CA SER A 97 -4.46 -12.58 1.73
C SER A 97 -4.08 -12.90 3.17
N THR A 98 -3.12 -13.80 3.38
CA THR A 98 -2.62 -14.12 4.72
C THR A 98 -1.98 -12.91 5.39
N LEU A 99 -1.14 -12.15 4.66
CA LEU A 99 -0.52 -10.94 5.19
C LEU A 99 -1.57 -9.91 5.64
N LEU A 100 -2.58 -9.68 4.80
CA LEU A 100 -3.68 -8.76 5.12
C LEU A 100 -4.49 -9.25 6.33
N HIS A 101 -4.78 -10.55 6.42
CA HIS A 101 -5.55 -11.10 7.52
C HIS A 101 -4.80 -10.99 8.86
N THR A 102 -3.50 -11.29 8.86
CA THR A 102 -2.63 -11.13 10.03
C THR A 102 -2.64 -9.67 10.50
N ALA A 103 -2.33 -8.72 9.61
CA ALA A 103 -2.29 -7.30 9.96
C ALA A 103 -3.63 -6.76 10.45
N ALA A 104 -4.74 -7.16 9.82
CA ALA A 104 -6.07 -6.78 10.26
C ALA A 104 -6.40 -7.35 11.66
N SER A 105 -5.99 -8.59 11.93
CA SER A 105 -6.20 -9.22 13.25
C SER A 105 -5.38 -8.54 14.35
N GLU A 106 -4.14 -8.12 14.05
CA GLU A 106 -3.28 -7.37 14.97
C GLU A 106 -3.88 -5.99 15.29
N ALA A 107 -4.32 -5.27 14.25
CA ALA A 107 -4.99 -3.99 14.42
C ALA A 107 -6.26 -4.10 15.28
N ALA A 108 -7.08 -5.14 15.04
CA ALA A 108 -8.29 -5.39 15.84
C ALA A 108 -7.97 -5.64 17.32
N ARG A 109 -6.93 -6.43 17.62
CA ARG A 109 -6.49 -6.67 19.00
C ARG A 109 -5.96 -5.42 19.68
N ALA A 110 -5.22 -4.57 18.95
CA ALA A 110 -4.71 -3.31 19.48
C ALA A 110 -5.85 -2.36 19.89
N VAL A 111 -6.89 -2.24 19.06
CA VAL A 111 -8.09 -1.45 19.38
C VAL A 111 -8.79 -1.99 20.63
N GLN A 112 -9.02 -3.30 20.70
CA GLN A 112 -9.65 -3.93 21.87
C GLN A 112 -8.84 -3.70 23.15
N ALA A 113 -7.51 -3.79 23.10
CA ALA A 113 -6.67 -3.57 24.28
C ALA A 113 -6.78 -2.14 24.82
N VAL A 114 -6.84 -1.13 23.94
CA VAL A 114 -7.05 0.28 24.30
C VAL A 114 -8.43 0.48 24.94
N GLU A 115 -9.47 -0.11 24.36
CA GLU A 115 -10.83 -0.06 24.92
C GLU A 115 -10.91 -0.69 26.32
N HIS A 116 -10.30 -1.86 26.52
CA HIS A 116 -10.27 -2.53 27.82
C HIS A 116 -9.47 -1.76 28.87
N ALA A 117 -8.35 -1.15 28.49
CA ALA A 117 -7.55 -0.31 29.38
C ALA A 117 -8.32 0.95 29.81
N GLY A 118 -9.01 1.62 28.88
CA GLY A 118 -9.87 2.76 29.17
C GLY A 118 -11.04 2.40 30.09
N HIS A 119 -11.70 1.27 29.85
CA HIS A 119 -12.80 0.80 30.69
C HIS A 119 -12.34 0.45 32.12
N ARG A 120 -11.14 -0.13 32.27
CA ARG A 120 -10.55 -0.46 33.58
C ARG A 120 -10.12 0.80 34.35
N ALA A 121 -9.61 1.82 33.67
CA ALA A 121 -9.26 3.10 34.30
C ALA A 121 -10.51 3.81 34.85
N VAL A 122 -11.60 3.86 34.08
CA VAL A 122 -12.87 4.46 34.53
C VAL A 122 -13.49 3.69 35.71
N ALA A 123 -13.33 2.36 35.75
CA ALA A 123 -13.82 1.55 36.88
C ALA A 123 -13.00 1.74 38.17
N SER A 124 -11.75 2.20 38.09
CA SER A 124 -10.86 2.40 39.25
C SER A 124 -11.07 3.73 39.97
N ASP A 125 -11.70 4.72 39.33
CA ASP A 125 -11.93 6.05 39.92
C ASP A 125 -13.21 6.11 40.79
N GLY A 126 -13.89 4.97 41.00
CA GLY A 126 -15.18 4.88 41.69
C GLY A 126 -15.14 4.51 43.18
N GLU A 127 -13.98 4.18 43.77
CA GLU A 127 -13.88 3.86 45.20
C GLU A 127 -13.53 5.11 46.03
N THR A 128 -14.51 6.01 46.20
CA THR A 128 -14.47 6.96 47.32
C THR A 128 -14.82 6.23 48.61
N GLU A 129 -13.81 5.97 49.44
CA GLU A 129 -13.94 5.60 50.85
C GLU A 129 -14.85 6.62 51.56
N TYR A 130 -15.98 6.16 52.09
CA TYR A 130 -16.63 6.82 53.23
C TYR A 130 -16.24 6.04 54.48
N ALA A 131 -15.38 6.67 55.28
CA ALA A 131 -15.10 6.33 56.67
C ALA A 131 -16.25 6.79 57.59
#